data_AF-A0A7E6ELL4-F1
#
_entry.id   AF-A0A7E6ELL4-F1
#
_cell.length_a   1.000
_cell.length_b   1.000
_cell.length_c   1.000
_cell.angle_alpha   90.00
_cell.angle_beta   90.00
_cell.angle_gamma   90.00
#
_symmetry.space_group_name_H-M   'P 1'
#
loop_
_entity.id
_entity.type
_entity.pdbx_description
1 polymer ?
#
loop_
_entity_poly.entity_id
_entity_poly.type
_entity_poly.pdbx_seq_one_letter_code
_entity_poly.pdbx_strand_id
1 'polypeptide(L)'
;MAEDCPMIENTIHGWITGYYCDRILQEWSHNFEPWSPNHIKLGNYIDSLTGVTCLNKELQYKLELICWLPKLFRLQKQENEESFLEIIRSMDAIKDFYPESLLEETTEFFSQLKKQCILLCSQEVGFVAAKNLYKTLASENELNKVSYSSILGVLKTTHTNQEKLQNSVSDDISCLISTYLKNIFRLYPHLS
;
A
#
# COMPACT_ATOMS: atom_id res chain seq x y z
N MET A 1 -21.44 -28.20 23.02
CA MET A 1 -21.25 -26.94 23.77
C MET A 1 -19.79 -26.53 23.94
N ALA A 2 -18.78 -27.38 23.66
CA ALA A 2 -17.36 -26.97 23.70
C ALA A 2 -16.78 -26.56 22.33
N GLU A 3 -17.43 -26.93 21.22
CA GLU A 3 -16.96 -26.62 19.85
C GLU A 3 -17.37 -25.23 19.35
N ASP A 4 -18.39 -24.60 19.97
CA ASP A 4 -18.93 -23.29 19.53
C ASP A 4 -18.14 -22.10 20.11
N CYS A 5 -17.45 -22.28 21.24
CA CYS A 5 -16.75 -21.19 21.95
C CYS A 5 -15.60 -20.59 21.11
N PRO A 6 -14.71 -21.39 20.48
CA PRO A 6 -13.64 -20.86 19.64
C PRO A 6 -14.17 -20.15 18.39
N MET A 7 -15.32 -20.58 17.86
CA MET A 7 -15.94 -19.96 16.68
C MET A 7 -16.53 -18.58 17.00
N ILE A 8 -17.19 -18.43 18.15
CA ILE A 8 -17.72 -17.15 18.62
C ILE A 8 -16.57 -16.18 18.94
N GLU A 9 -15.53 -16.65 19.63
CA GLU A 9 -14.34 -15.84 19.94
C GLU A 9 -13.66 -15.33 18.66
N ASN A 10 -13.42 -16.21 17.68
CA ASN A 10 -12.86 -15.82 16.38
C ASN A 10 -13.73 -14.82 15.62
N THR A 11 -15.06 -14.96 15.72
CA THR A 11 -16.00 -14.01 15.11
C THR A 11 -15.89 -12.63 15.75
N ILE A 12 -15.82 -12.57 17.08
CA ILE A 12 -15.65 -11.32 17.83
C ILE A 12 -14.31 -10.66 17.50
N HIS A 13 -13.23 -11.44 17.43
CA HIS A 13 -11.91 -10.95 17.02
C HIS A 13 -11.94 -10.37 15.61
N GLY A 14 -12.61 -11.05 14.67
CA GLY A 14 -12.85 -10.54 13.32
C GLY A 14 -13.57 -9.19 13.32
N TRP A 15 -14.62 -9.02 14.12
CA TRP A 15 -15.36 -7.75 14.21
C TRP A 15 -14.53 -6.62 14.81
N ILE A 16 -13.78 -6.88 15.90
CA ILE A 16 -12.93 -5.87 16.53
C ILE A 16 -11.82 -5.44 15.55
N THR A 17 -11.20 -6.41 14.88
CA THR A 17 -10.15 -6.16 13.89
C THR A 17 -10.69 -5.37 12.71
N GLY A 18 -11.86 -5.74 12.18
CA GLY A 18 -12.55 -5.03 11.11
C GLY A 18 -12.88 -3.59 11.50
N TYR A 19 -13.43 -3.38 12.68
CA TYR A 19 -13.72 -2.04 13.20
C TYR A 19 -12.47 -1.16 13.23
N TYR A 20 -11.34 -1.63 13.77
CA TYR A 20 -10.12 -0.83 13.77
C TYR A 20 -9.56 -0.59 12.37
N CYS A 21 -9.66 -1.59 11.48
CA CYS A 21 -9.25 -1.43 10.09
C CYS A 21 -10.04 -0.32 9.39
N ASP A 22 -11.36 -0.36 9.49
CA ASP A 22 -12.24 0.63 8.86
C ASP A 22 -11.96 2.03 9.41
N ARG A 23 -11.73 2.17 10.71
CA ARG A 23 -11.38 3.45 11.34
C ARG A 23 -10.04 4.00 10.85
N ILE A 24 -9.01 3.17 10.74
CA ILE A 24 -7.69 3.59 10.23
C ILE A 24 -7.79 4.01 8.76
N LEU A 25 -8.44 3.19 7.93
CA LEU A 25 -8.61 3.50 6.51
C LEU A 25 -9.45 4.78 6.31
N GLN A 26 -10.48 4.98 7.14
CA GLN A 26 -11.27 6.21 7.12
C GLN A 26 -10.43 7.42 7.52
N GLU A 27 -9.61 7.35 8.56
CA GLU A 27 -8.66 8.41 8.92
C GLU A 27 -7.73 8.74 7.74
N TRP A 28 -7.10 7.71 7.17
CA TRP A 28 -6.18 7.83 6.05
C TRP A 28 -6.81 8.37 4.77
N SER A 29 -8.11 8.16 4.58
CA SER A 29 -8.84 8.77 3.46
C SER A 29 -8.87 10.30 3.55
N HIS A 30 -8.88 10.87 4.75
CA HIS A 30 -8.87 12.32 4.95
C HIS A 30 -7.46 12.88 4.85
N ASN A 31 -6.56 12.32 5.65
CA ASN A 31 -5.14 12.63 5.69
C ASN A 31 -4.36 11.35 6.02
N PHE A 32 -3.43 10.96 5.16
CA PHE A 32 -2.65 9.76 5.39
C PHE A 32 -1.65 9.97 6.55
N GLU A 33 -1.95 9.37 7.70
CA GLU A 33 -1.11 9.40 8.91
C GLU A 33 -0.68 7.98 9.29
N PRO A 34 0.48 7.49 8.79
CA PRO A 34 0.86 6.07 8.84
C PRO A 34 0.95 5.46 10.24
N TRP A 35 1.00 6.29 11.28
CA TRP A 35 1.17 5.88 12.68
C TRP A 35 0.12 6.51 13.61
N SER A 36 -1.15 6.48 13.19
CA SER A 36 -2.25 7.04 14.01
C SER A 36 -2.44 6.26 15.33
N PRO A 37 -3.08 6.86 16.36
CA PRO A 37 -3.41 6.14 17.60
C PRO A 37 -4.22 4.85 17.38
N ASN A 38 -5.03 4.79 16.34
CA ASN A 38 -5.78 3.58 15.99
C ASN A 38 -4.88 2.50 15.38
N HIS A 39 -3.87 2.88 14.60
CA HIS A 39 -2.82 1.95 14.14
C HIS A 39 -2.11 1.27 15.32
N ILE A 40 -1.74 2.04 16.34
CA ILE A 40 -1.09 1.51 17.55
C ILE A 40 -2.02 0.57 18.32
N LYS A 41 -3.29 0.94 18.48
CA LYS A 41 -4.29 0.10 19.15
C LYS A 41 -4.51 -1.22 18.43
N LEU A 42 -4.62 -1.20 17.10
CA LEU A 42 -4.76 -2.40 16.29
C LEU A 42 -3.53 -3.32 16.42
N GLY A 43 -2.31 -2.77 16.37
CA GLY A 43 -1.08 -3.53 16.57
C GLY A 43 -1.05 -4.24 17.92
N ASN A 44 -1.26 -3.51 19.01
CA ASN A 44 -1.32 -4.08 20.36
C ASN A 44 -2.42 -5.15 20.50
N TYR A 45 -3.55 -4.95 19.83
CA TYR A 45 -4.63 -5.92 19.82
C TYR A 45 -4.22 -7.21 19.11
N ILE A 46 -3.68 -7.13 17.90
CA ILE A 46 -3.23 -8.30 17.13
C ILE A 46 -2.14 -9.07 17.88
N ASP A 47 -1.17 -8.36 18.48
CA ASP A 47 -0.09 -8.99 19.25
C ASP A 47 -0.62 -9.75 20.49
N SER A 48 -1.79 -9.34 21.02
CA SER A 48 -2.44 -10.02 22.14
C SER A 48 -3.23 -11.28 21.75
N LEU A 49 -3.40 -11.56 20.45
CA LEU A 49 -4.17 -12.70 19.96
C LEU A 49 -3.28 -13.95 19.83
N THR A 50 -3.60 -14.99 20.58
CA THR A 50 -2.98 -16.32 20.43
C THR A 50 -3.69 -17.12 19.34
N GLY A 51 -3.50 -16.71 18.08
CA GLY A 51 -4.00 -17.45 16.92
C GLY A 51 -5.44 -17.11 16.53
N VAL A 52 -5.60 -16.10 15.69
CA VAL A 52 -6.83 -15.88 14.93
C VAL A 52 -6.60 -16.37 13.51
N THR A 53 -7.26 -17.47 13.17
CA THR A 53 -7.19 -18.06 11.83
C THR A 53 -8.52 -17.87 11.11
N CYS A 54 -8.41 -17.44 9.85
CA CYS A 54 -9.48 -17.27 8.86
C CYS A 54 -10.30 -15.98 9.01
N LEU A 55 -9.62 -14.84 8.86
CA LEU A 55 -10.28 -13.59 8.51
C LEU A 55 -10.85 -13.71 7.10
N ASN A 56 -12.02 -13.13 6.84
CA ASN A 56 -12.55 -13.10 5.47
C ASN A 56 -11.55 -12.35 4.54
N LYS A 57 -11.57 -12.63 3.23
CA LYS A 57 -10.59 -12.03 2.29
C LYS A 57 -10.56 -10.50 2.34
N GLU A 58 -11.71 -9.89 2.58
CA GLU A 58 -11.85 -8.44 2.69
C GLU A 58 -11.12 -7.87 3.91
N LEU A 59 -11.28 -8.48 5.08
CA LEU A 59 -10.58 -8.08 6.30
C LEU A 59 -9.08 -8.36 6.19
N GLN A 60 -8.70 -9.49 5.57
CA GLN A 60 -7.30 -9.77 5.27
C GLN A 60 -6.71 -8.67 4.38
N TYR A 61 -7.42 -8.27 3.32
CA TYR A 61 -6.97 -7.18 2.44
C TYR A 61 -6.79 -5.86 3.19
N LYS A 62 -7.75 -5.46 4.03
CA LYS A 62 -7.66 -4.24 4.84
C LYS A 62 -6.44 -4.29 5.78
N LEU A 63 -6.20 -5.43 6.42
CA LEU A 63 -5.04 -5.63 7.29
C LEU A 63 -3.72 -5.56 6.51
N GLU A 64 -3.61 -6.27 5.39
CA GLU A 64 -2.43 -6.21 4.53
C GLU A 64 -2.15 -4.77 4.11
N LEU A 65 -3.19 -4.03 3.70
CA LEU A 65 -3.09 -2.63 3.32
C LEU A 65 -2.58 -1.74 4.48
N ILE A 66 -3.12 -1.92 5.69
CA ILE A 66 -2.72 -1.16 6.89
C ILE A 66 -1.29 -1.48 7.32
N CYS A 67 -0.90 -2.75 7.30
CA CYS A 67 0.45 -3.18 7.65
C CYS A 67 1.47 -2.74 6.61
N TRP A 68 1.07 -2.66 5.35
CA TRP A 68 1.97 -2.44 4.23
C TRP A 68 2.18 -0.96 3.89
N LEU A 69 1.12 -0.15 3.77
CA LEU A 69 1.20 1.25 3.32
C LEU A 69 2.22 2.10 4.09
N PRO A 70 2.34 2.00 5.43
CA PRO A 70 3.34 2.75 6.20
C PRO A 70 4.79 2.45 5.82
N LYS A 71 5.08 1.27 5.25
CA LYS A 71 6.43 0.87 4.85
C LYS A 71 6.98 1.77 3.72
N LEU A 72 6.10 2.33 2.88
CA LEU A 72 6.48 3.26 1.80
C LEU A 72 7.22 4.48 2.32
N PHE A 73 6.85 4.97 3.49
CA PHE A 73 7.44 6.18 4.07
C PHE A 73 8.78 5.89 4.76
N ARG A 74 9.15 4.62 4.93
CA ARG A 74 10.49 4.20 5.34
C ARG A 74 11.48 4.22 4.18
N LEU A 75 11.01 4.40 2.93
CA LEU A 75 11.86 4.52 1.74
C LEU A 75 12.53 5.88 1.59
N GLN A 76 12.11 6.88 2.36
CA GLN A 76 12.81 8.15 2.42
C GLN A 76 14.22 7.94 2.99
N LYS A 77 15.21 8.63 2.43
CA LYS A 77 16.62 8.58 2.84
C LYS A 77 17.30 7.22 2.69
N GLN A 78 16.78 6.35 1.82
CA GLN A 78 17.46 5.10 1.47
C GLN A 78 18.66 5.39 0.56
N GLU A 79 19.71 4.57 0.66
CA GLU A 79 20.96 4.75 -0.08
C GLU A 79 21.03 3.92 -1.37
N ASN A 80 20.11 2.95 -1.57
CA ASN A 80 20.11 2.06 -2.72
C ASN A 80 18.67 1.68 -3.16
N GLU A 81 18.56 1.08 -4.35
CA GLU A 81 17.28 0.65 -4.94
C GLU A 81 16.70 -0.66 -4.36
N GLU A 82 17.44 -1.39 -3.53
CA GLU A 82 17.06 -2.73 -3.06
C GLU A 82 15.81 -2.67 -2.16
N SER A 83 15.78 -1.73 -1.21
CA SER A 83 14.60 -1.46 -0.36
C SER A 83 13.35 -1.15 -1.18
N PHE A 84 13.50 -0.45 -2.30
CA PHE A 84 12.39 -0.14 -3.21
C PHE A 84 11.90 -1.38 -3.96
N LEU A 85 12.84 -2.23 -4.42
CA LEU A 85 12.53 -3.48 -5.10
C LEU A 85 11.76 -4.44 -4.19
N GLU A 86 12.22 -4.62 -2.94
CA GLU A 86 11.54 -5.45 -1.94
C GLU A 86 10.12 -4.97 -1.68
N ILE A 87 9.95 -3.65 -1.51
CA ILE A 87 8.63 -3.07 -1.27
C ILE A 87 7.72 -3.26 -2.49
N ILE A 88 8.19 -3.04 -3.71
CA ILE A 88 7.38 -3.26 -4.91
C ILE A 88 6.97 -4.73 -5.06
N ARG A 89 7.87 -5.67 -4.80
CA ARG A 89 7.54 -7.11 -4.81
C ARG A 89 6.53 -7.47 -3.73
N SER A 90 6.62 -6.87 -2.55
CA SER A 90 5.61 -7.08 -1.51
C SER A 90 4.22 -6.53 -1.89
N MET A 91 4.13 -5.50 -2.75
CA MET A 91 2.82 -5.08 -3.32
C MET A 91 2.21 -6.15 -4.22
N ASP A 92 3.03 -6.92 -4.92
CA ASP A 92 2.56 -8.00 -5.78
C ASP A 92 2.02 -9.18 -4.96
N ALA A 93 2.57 -9.42 -3.77
CA ALA A 93 2.13 -10.51 -2.89
C ALA A 93 0.71 -10.32 -2.35
N ILE A 94 0.23 -9.08 -2.24
CA ILE A 94 -1.12 -8.79 -1.70
C ILE A 94 -2.23 -8.84 -2.77
N LYS A 95 -1.88 -9.09 -4.04
CA LYS A 95 -2.83 -9.19 -5.16
C LYS A 95 -3.90 -10.26 -4.96
N ASP A 96 -3.52 -11.37 -4.36
CA ASP A 96 -4.43 -12.51 -4.12
C ASP A 96 -5.57 -12.18 -3.15
N PHE A 97 -5.43 -11.08 -2.42
CA PHE A 97 -6.44 -10.58 -1.49
C PHE A 97 -7.28 -9.43 -2.06
N TYR A 98 -7.04 -8.98 -3.30
CA TYR A 98 -7.81 -7.86 -3.85
C TYR A 98 -9.32 -8.17 -3.85
N PRO A 99 -10.14 -7.24 -3.35
CA PRO A 99 -11.59 -7.43 -3.36
C PRO A 99 -12.08 -7.49 -4.80
N GLU A 100 -12.79 -8.57 -5.16
CA GLU A 100 -13.29 -8.79 -6.52
C GLU A 100 -14.18 -7.64 -7.02
N SER A 101 -14.92 -7.00 -6.10
CA SER A 101 -15.78 -5.84 -6.38
C SER A 101 -15.04 -4.56 -6.77
N LEU A 102 -13.73 -4.49 -6.54
CA LEU A 102 -12.88 -3.31 -6.75
C LEU A 102 -11.62 -3.65 -7.56
N LEU A 103 -11.61 -4.81 -8.22
CA LEU A 103 -10.38 -5.36 -8.80
C LEU A 103 -9.71 -4.40 -9.77
N GLU A 104 -10.48 -3.70 -10.61
CA GLU A 104 -9.96 -2.74 -11.58
C GLU A 104 -9.36 -1.51 -10.87
N GLU A 105 -10.09 -0.89 -9.96
CA GLU A 105 -9.64 0.29 -9.21
C GLU A 105 -8.43 -0.03 -8.33
N THR A 106 -8.42 -1.17 -7.66
CA THR A 106 -7.29 -1.63 -6.84
C THR A 106 -6.07 -1.90 -7.72
N THR A 107 -6.25 -2.53 -8.87
CA THR A 107 -5.15 -2.80 -9.81
C THR A 107 -4.54 -1.51 -10.34
N GLU A 108 -5.37 -0.54 -10.72
CA GLU A 108 -4.90 0.76 -11.19
C GLU A 108 -4.20 1.55 -10.07
N PHE A 109 -4.74 1.55 -8.85
CA PHE A 109 -4.11 2.16 -7.69
C PHE A 109 -2.69 1.62 -7.44
N PHE A 110 -2.54 0.29 -7.36
CA PHE A 110 -1.21 -0.31 -7.14
C PHE A 110 -0.28 -0.12 -8.34
N SER A 111 -0.81 -0.08 -9.57
CA SER A 111 -0.03 0.28 -10.76
C SER A 111 0.58 1.67 -10.60
N GLN A 112 -0.24 2.68 -10.27
CA GLN A 112 0.21 4.06 -10.06
C GLN A 112 1.18 4.18 -8.87
N LEU A 113 0.91 3.48 -7.77
CA LEU A 113 1.74 3.51 -6.58
C LEU A 113 3.15 2.97 -6.83
N LYS A 114 3.28 1.93 -7.65
CA LYS A 114 4.60 1.42 -8.09
C LYS A 114 5.34 2.45 -8.95
N LYS A 115 4.64 3.21 -9.80
CA LYS A 115 5.27 4.30 -10.56
C LYS A 115 5.83 5.35 -9.62
N GLN A 116 5.05 5.74 -8.61
CA GLN A 116 5.50 6.70 -7.60
C GLN A 116 6.68 6.17 -6.79
N CYS A 117 6.75 4.86 -6.50
CA CYS A 117 7.92 4.27 -5.84
C CYS A 117 9.19 4.36 -6.69
N ILE A 118 9.09 4.16 -8.01
CA ILE A 118 10.24 4.32 -8.91
C ILE A 118 10.68 5.79 -8.99
N LEU A 119 9.72 6.73 -8.99
CA LEU A 119 10.03 8.16 -8.93
C LEU A 119 10.68 8.55 -7.60
N LEU A 120 10.20 8.00 -6.48
CA LEU A 120 10.79 8.21 -5.16
C LEU A 120 12.22 7.66 -5.11
N CYS A 121 12.48 6.47 -5.69
CA CYS A 121 13.84 5.95 -5.84
C CYS A 121 14.74 6.92 -6.61
N SER A 122 14.22 7.54 -7.67
CA SER A 122 14.97 8.54 -8.42
C SER A 122 15.24 9.82 -7.63
N GLN A 123 14.34 10.20 -6.73
CA GLN A 123 14.47 11.38 -5.88
C GLN A 123 15.49 11.13 -4.76
N GLU A 124 15.40 9.98 -4.08
CA GLU A 124 16.19 9.68 -2.88
C GLU A 124 17.58 9.09 -3.20
N VAL A 125 17.67 8.21 -4.21
CA VAL A 125 18.90 7.47 -4.54
C VAL A 125 19.53 7.97 -5.84
N GLY A 126 18.69 8.38 -6.80
CA GLY A 126 19.12 8.96 -8.06
C GLY A 126 18.66 8.18 -9.30
N PHE A 127 18.77 8.84 -10.46
CA PHE A 127 18.24 8.35 -11.74
C PHE A 127 18.79 6.98 -12.16
N VAL A 128 20.08 6.72 -11.92
CA VAL A 128 20.71 5.45 -12.33
C VAL A 128 20.09 4.27 -11.58
N ALA A 129 19.91 4.42 -10.27
CA ALA A 129 19.27 3.43 -9.41
C ALA A 129 17.81 3.19 -9.82
N ALA A 130 17.04 4.27 -10.04
CA ALA A 130 15.65 4.15 -10.51
C ALA A 130 15.54 3.47 -11.89
N LYS A 131 16.49 3.73 -12.79
CA LYS A 131 16.55 3.07 -14.11
C LYS A 131 16.89 1.58 -13.97
N ASN A 132 17.78 1.21 -13.06
CA ASN A 132 18.09 -0.19 -12.78
C ASN A 132 16.87 -0.90 -12.18
N LEU A 133 16.22 -0.30 -11.19
CA LEU A 133 14.98 -0.79 -10.59
C LEU A 133 13.91 -1.04 -11.66
N TYR A 134 13.66 -0.05 -12.53
CA TYR A 134 12.75 -0.19 -13.66
C TYR A 134 13.10 -1.40 -14.54
N LYS A 135 14.37 -1.57 -14.91
CA LYS A 135 14.81 -2.65 -15.79
C LYS A 135 14.57 -4.01 -15.15
N THR A 136 14.88 -4.15 -13.87
CA THR A 136 14.63 -5.38 -13.10
C THR A 136 13.14 -5.72 -13.11
N LEU A 137 12.28 -4.77 -12.74
CA LEU A 137 10.83 -4.97 -12.72
C LEU A 137 10.20 -5.26 -14.09
N ALA A 138 10.73 -4.65 -15.15
CA ALA A 138 10.31 -4.87 -16.52
C ALA A 138 10.79 -6.22 -17.09
N SER A 139 11.89 -6.77 -16.56
CA SER A 139 12.39 -8.10 -16.94
C SER A 139 11.65 -9.24 -16.25
N GLU A 140 11.07 -8.98 -15.07
CA GLU A 140 10.33 -9.98 -14.30
C GLU A 140 8.92 -10.25 -14.87
N ASN A 141 8.34 -9.33 -15.65
CA ASN A 141 7.00 -9.50 -16.20
C ASN A 141 6.77 -8.65 -17.47
N GLU A 142 6.46 -9.26 -18.62
CA GLU A 142 6.24 -8.55 -19.89
C GLU A 142 5.08 -7.53 -19.82
N LEU A 143 4.06 -7.79 -19.00
CA LEU A 143 2.94 -6.87 -18.74
C LEU A 143 3.39 -5.56 -18.03
N ASN A 144 4.42 -5.64 -17.18
CA ASN A 144 4.98 -4.48 -16.49
C ASN A 144 5.72 -3.53 -17.45
N LYS A 145 6.24 -4.07 -18.55
CA LYS A 145 7.04 -3.33 -19.55
C LYS A 145 6.25 -2.21 -20.23
N VAL A 146 4.96 -2.45 -20.52
CA VAL A 146 4.05 -1.45 -21.13
C VAL A 146 3.66 -0.39 -20.09
N SER A 147 3.27 -0.82 -18.88
CA SER A 147 2.82 0.06 -17.80
C SER A 147 3.90 1.06 -17.37
N TYR A 148 5.18 0.65 -17.40
CA TYR A 148 6.28 1.47 -16.94
C TYR A 148 6.99 2.26 -18.06
N SER A 149 6.65 2.05 -19.33
CA SER A 149 7.32 2.73 -20.47
C SER A 149 7.29 4.26 -20.40
N SER A 150 6.20 4.82 -19.86
CA SER A 150 6.03 6.27 -19.63
C SER A 150 6.97 6.80 -18.52
N ILE A 151 7.38 5.96 -17.58
CA ILE A 151 8.26 6.32 -16.45
C ILE A 151 9.66 6.66 -16.96
N LEU A 152 10.19 5.97 -17.97
CA LEU A 152 11.49 6.28 -18.55
C LEU A 152 11.57 7.71 -19.12
N GLY A 153 10.45 8.23 -19.64
CA GLY A 153 10.32 9.61 -20.08
C GLY A 153 10.34 10.58 -18.90
N VAL A 154 9.54 10.29 -17.87
CA VAL A 154 9.46 11.11 -16.64
C VAL A 154 10.77 11.12 -15.86
N LEU A 155 11.48 9.99 -15.75
CA LEU A 155 12.78 9.89 -15.10
C LEU A 155 13.84 10.76 -15.79
N LYS A 156 13.82 10.81 -17.12
CA LYS A 156 14.74 11.67 -17.88
C LYS A 156 14.47 13.15 -17.66
N THR A 157 13.19 13.55 -17.60
CA THR A 157 12.80 14.95 -17.40
C THR A 157 12.96 15.40 -15.95
N THR A 158 12.73 14.52 -14.97
CA THR A 158 12.96 14.78 -13.55
C THR A 158 14.44 14.92 -13.22
N HIS A 159 15.33 14.10 -13.82
CA HIS A 159 16.78 14.30 -13.72
C HIS A 159 17.21 15.70 -14.19
N THR A 160 16.66 16.18 -15.31
CA THR A 160 16.96 17.54 -15.82
C THR A 160 16.34 18.67 -15.01
N ASN A 161 15.32 18.40 -14.19
CA ASN A 161 14.54 19.40 -13.45
C ASN A 161 14.58 19.19 -11.93
N GLN A 162 15.58 18.48 -11.39
CA GLN A 162 15.68 18.18 -9.95
C GLN A 162 15.60 19.44 -9.06
N GLU A 163 16.01 20.61 -9.56
CA GLU A 163 15.89 21.90 -8.85
C GLU A 163 14.46 22.47 -8.81
N LYS A 164 13.50 21.92 -9.57
CA LYS A 164 12.13 22.44 -9.71
C LYS A 164 11.02 21.53 -9.16
N LEU A 165 11.32 20.34 -8.65
CA LEU A 165 10.32 19.55 -7.90
C LEU A 165 10.15 20.15 -6.49
N GLN A 166 9.31 21.19 -6.38
CA GLN A 166 8.90 21.75 -5.09
C GLN A 166 7.84 20.89 -4.37
N ASN A 167 7.22 19.93 -5.06
CA ASN A 167 6.34 18.93 -4.43
C ASN A 167 7.14 17.64 -4.23
N SER A 168 7.16 17.09 -3.02
CA SER A 168 7.85 15.84 -2.75
C SER A 168 7.03 14.68 -3.35
N VAL A 169 7.68 13.70 -4.00
CA VAL A 169 6.99 12.47 -4.46
C VAL A 169 6.24 11.77 -3.30
N SER A 170 6.69 12.00 -2.07
CA SER A 170 6.00 11.53 -0.86
C SER A 170 4.60 12.14 -0.69
N ASP A 171 4.41 13.41 -1.05
CA ASP A 171 3.09 14.07 -0.98
C ASP A 171 2.15 13.51 -2.05
N ASP A 172 2.69 13.22 -3.24
CA ASP A 172 1.95 12.55 -4.32
C ASP A 172 1.51 11.14 -3.92
N ILE A 173 2.38 10.38 -3.23
CA ILE A 173 2.04 9.07 -2.66
C ILE A 173 0.90 9.21 -1.63
N SER A 174 1.02 10.14 -0.67
CA SER A 174 -0.03 10.39 0.34
C SER A 174 -1.36 10.78 -0.29
N CYS A 175 -1.33 11.61 -1.34
CA CYS A 175 -2.52 12.04 -2.08
C CYS A 175 -3.16 10.86 -2.85
N LEU A 176 -2.36 10.03 -3.49
CA LEU A 176 -2.81 8.84 -4.21
C LEU A 176 -3.50 7.85 -3.26
N ILE A 177 -2.91 7.59 -2.09
CA ILE A 177 -3.49 6.72 -1.06
C ILE A 177 -4.81 7.32 -0.55
N SER A 178 -4.80 8.58 -0.14
CA SER A 178 -6.00 9.25 0.38
C SER A 178 -7.15 9.22 -0.64
N THR A 179 -6.85 9.46 -1.92
CA THR A 179 -7.84 9.46 -3.01
C THR A 179 -8.42 8.07 -3.24
N TYR A 180 -7.57 7.04 -3.27
CA TYR A 180 -8.03 5.66 -3.41
C TYR A 180 -8.95 5.25 -2.26
N LEU A 181 -8.55 5.53 -1.01
CA LEU A 181 -9.36 5.22 0.17
C LEU A 181 -10.69 5.99 0.17
N LYS A 182 -10.68 7.28 -0.17
CA LYS A 182 -11.91 8.08 -0.33
C LYS A 182 -12.87 7.46 -1.34
N ASN A 183 -12.35 6.96 -2.46
CA ASN A 183 -13.17 6.32 -3.50
C ASN A 183 -13.77 5.01 -3.01
N ILE A 184 -13.01 4.19 -2.28
CA ILE A 184 -13.53 2.95 -1.68
C ILE A 184 -14.74 3.24 -0.77
N PHE A 185 -14.59 4.18 0.17
CA PHE A 185 -15.68 4.51 1.09
C PHE A 185 -16.88 5.19 0.41
N ARG A 186 -16.65 5.94 -0.67
CA ARG A 186 -17.73 6.58 -1.43
C ARG A 186 -18.54 5.56 -2.23
N LEU A 187 -17.87 4.60 -2.86
CA LEU A 187 -18.50 3.61 -3.74
C LEU A 187 -19.18 2.49 -2.94
N TYR A 188 -18.68 2.20 -1.74
CA TYR A 188 -19.15 1.09 -0.92
C TYR A 188 -19.37 1.54 0.53
N PRO A 189 -20.46 2.29 0.81
CA PRO A 189 -20.75 2.84 2.14
C PRO A 189 -21.12 1.78 3.18
N HIS A 190 -21.24 0.50 2.81
CA HIS A 190 -21.36 -0.61 3.77
C HIS A 190 -20.01 -1.09 4.31
N LEU A 191 -18.90 -0.54 3.80
CA LEU A 191 -17.55 -0.73 4.34
C LEU A 191 -17.20 0.30 5.43
N SER A 192 -18.15 1.14 5.85
CA SER A 192 -18.00 2.17 6.90
C SER A 192 -18.80 1.89 8.15
#